data_AF-A0A2H5FGV1-F1
#
_entry.id   AF-A0A2H5FGV1-F1
#
_cell.length_a   1.000
_cell.length_b   1.000
_cell.length_c   1.000
_cell.angle_alpha   90.00
_cell.angle_beta   90.00
_cell.angle_gamma   90.00
#
_symmetry.space_group_name_H-M   'P 1'
#
loop_
_entity.id
_entity.type
_entity.pdbx_description
1 polymer ?
#
loop_
_entity_poly.entity_id
_entity_poly.type
_entity_poly.pdbx_seq_one_letter_code
_entity_poly.pdbx_strand_id
1 'polypeptide(L)'
;MLDLHHILVQLHNDLGYAANDEGACALYAEKAIDAFLAGERDVFNFRNQYISKKYTQFPGLFFQAKEEGKLLSRKELTSENAFLSDVERQMIFDVAAFFDQGELYMQPERYTAVFGTPISQNSPEKIAYYAQPLAINRHQLDSFSGIYTEKELHQYIISMRQLAQNYAGDFALSLGSDNHRIGLCYSHSDNCWQLNDVNQPDLPPIPAVDANDQLIAYALQLLFNDKNNNCAFITRLITTNSCKERFKAHVDGFFNEEHFKNIHEITTERVHRVNSRGATLAWIAAKNGDAKTLDCLTRFKADNGEHLVDFNQSTKDGITPACVAANNGDIAILHILENIKKADGTHLVNFNKPALNGVTPAYMAALTGQPEALRFLAQIKDADGKILVDFNLQANDGATPAFIAANKGNDEVLSVLVSFKTPDGAPLVDFNLPTLNGATPAFIASQEGYTKTLRVLANLKSSEGMPLIDFNKSTIDGATPVFIATLSGHAEILRILTGIKTPDGLPLVDFNKPENNGFTPVHMAVQLDQIEALRVLASIKAPDGRLLVDFNKPSNDGIMPIFIAVSNGNLEIVKLLIDVGVKLDCLFDGRTPLQFAEGQGHIEIASLLRAATQDKEPLTYRF
;
A
#
# COMPACT_ATOMS: atom_id res chain seq x y z
N MET A 1 -3.38 20.72 20.93
CA MET A 1 -4.06 19.42 21.03
C MET A 1 -3.89 18.75 19.68
N LEU A 2 -3.55 17.47 19.64
CA LEU A 2 -3.63 16.71 18.39
C LEU A 2 -5.09 16.72 17.93
N ASP A 3 -5.31 17.00 16.65
CA ASP A 3 -6.63 16.86 16.01
C ASP A 3 -7.03 15.37 16.03
N LEU A 4 -8.33 15.07 16.22
CA LEU A 4 -8.84 13.70 16.24
C LEU A 4 -8.43 12.94 14.98
N HIS A 5 -8.39 13.63 13.82
CA HIS A 5 -7.84 13.08 12.58
C HIS A 5 -6.47 12.45 12.79
N HIS A 6 -5.50 13.24 13.26
CA HIS A 6 -4.12 12.76 13.44
C HIS A 6 -4.04 11.65 14.49
N ILE A 7 -4.87 11.71 15.53
CA ILE A 7 -4.98 10.64 16.52
C ILE A 7 -5.40 9.35 15.84
N LEU A 8 -6.41 9.38 14.97
CA LEU A 8 -6.88 8.20 14.25
C LEU A 8 -5.83 7.67 13.28
N VAL A 9 -5.20 8.53 12.45
CA VAL A 9 -4.15 8.08 11.52
C VAL A 9 -2.99 7.43 12.27
N GLN A 10 -2.47 8.08 13.30
CA GLN A 10 -1.34 7.54 14.08
C GLN A 10 -1.70 6.22 14.74
N LEU A 11 -2.87 6.14 15.36
CA LEU A 11 -3.32 4.93 16.03
C LEU A 11 -3.49 3.75 15.06
N HIS A 12 -3.97 4.00 13.85
CA HIS A 12 -4.04 2.97 12.82
C HIS A 12 -2.66 2.53 12.36
N ASN A 13 -1.74 3.47 12.14
CA ASN A 13 -0.34 3.16 11.78
C ASN A 13 0.36 2.34 12.88
N ASP A 14 0.17 2.71 14.15
CA ASP A 14 0.69 2.00 15.31
C ASP A 14 0.14 0.57 15.39
N LEU A 15 -1.13 0.37 14.99
CA LEU A 15 -1.76 -0.95 14.89
C LEU A 15 -1.39 -1.72 13.61
N GLY A 16 -0.56 -1.14 12.73
CA GLY A 16 -0.12 -1.74 11.47
C GLY A 16 -1.15 -1.64 10.34
N TYR A 17 -2.22 -0.86 10.46
CA TYR A 17 -3.10 -0.57 9.33
C TYR A 17 -2.43 0.46 8.41
N ALA A 18 -2.52 0.28 7.09
CA ALA A 18 -2.12 1.34 6.15
C ALA A 18 -3.20 2.42 6.12
N ALA A 19 -3.16 3.35 7.06
CA ALA A 19 -4.04 4.51 7.07
C ALA A 19 -3.33 5.73 6.49
N ASN A 20 -4.03 6.41 5.59
CA ASN A 20 -3.68 7.76 5.14
C ASN A 20 -4.82 8.72 5.50
N ASP A 21 -4.56 10.01 5.33
CA ASP A 21 -5.50 11.07 5.71
C ASP A 21 -6.88 10.88 5.06
N GLU A 22 -6.92 10.50 3.78
CA GLU A 22 -8.18 10.26 3.05
C GLU A 22 -8.96 9.07 3.63
N GLY A 23 -8.27 7.97 3.92
CA GLY A 23 -8.86 6.78 4.51
C GLY A 23 -9.47 7.07 5.88
N ALA A 24 -8.77 7.82 6.72
CA ALA A 24 -9.26 8.19 8.05
C ALA A 24 -10.52 9.06 7.98
N CYS A 25 -10.53 10.08 7.11
CA CYS A 25 -11.71 10.91 6.88
C CYS A 25 -12.89 10.09 6.36
N ALA A 26 -12.63 9.22 5.38
CA ALA A 26 -13.67 8.41 4.76
C ALA A 26 -14.30 7.45 5.76
N LEU A 27 -13.48 6.75 6.54
CA LEU A 27 -13.98 5.83 7.54
C LEU A 27 -14.78 6.55 8.63
N TYR A 28 -14.26 7.66 9.16
CA TYR A 28 -14.97 8.44 10.16
C TYR A 28 -16.33 8.92 9.66
N ALA A 29 -16.39 9.46 8.43
CA ALA A 29 -17.63 9.92 7.83
C ALA A 29 -18.66 8.79 7.69
N GLU A 30 -18.24 7.62 7.20
CA GLU A 30 -19.11 6.46 7.05
C GLU A 30 -19.61 5.93 8.40
N LYS A 31 -18.76 5.90 9.44
CA LYS A 31 -19.15 5.50 10.80
C LYS A 31 -20.07 6.50 11.48
N ALA A 32 -19.89 7.79 11.22
CA ALA A 32 -20.80 8.82 11.71
C ALA A 32 -22.20 8.69 11.07
N ILE A 33 -22.24 8.36 9.77
CA ILE A 33 -23.50 8.08 9.06
C ILE A 33 -24.17 6.82 9.62
N ASP A 34 -23.40 5.76 9.90
CA ASP A 34 -23.93 4.54 10.53
C ASP A 34 -24.57 4.84 11.89
N ALA A 35 -23.83 5.54 12.76
CA ALA A 35 -24.33 5.91 14.07
C ALA A 35 -25.58 6.79 13.99
N PHE A 36 -25.62 7.72 13.04
CA PHE A 36 -26.80 8.55 12.80
C PHE A 36 -28.02 7.71 12.43
N LEU A 37 -27.90 6.85 11.41
CA LEU A 37 -29.01 6.00 10.94
C LEU A 37 -29.44 4.94 11.98
N ALA A 38 -28.56 4.58 12.91
CA ALA A 38 -28.85 3.70 14.03
C ALA A 38 -29.55 4.40 15.21
N GLY A 39 -29.56 5.74 15.24
CA GLY A 39 -29.97 6.50 16.42
C GLY A 39 -28.94 6.48 17.56
N GLU A 40 -27.67 6.19 17.27
CA GLU A 40 -26.56 6.08 18.22
C GLU A 40 -25.60 7.28 18.19
N ARG A 41 -26.08 8.44 17.73
CA ARG A 41 -25.28 9.67 17.61
C ARG A 41 -24.53 10.02 18.90
N ASP A 42 -25.22 10.01 20.03
CA ASP A 42 -24.62 10.40 21.31
C ASP A 42 -23.53 9.43 21.75
N VAL A 43 -23.72 8.14 21.45
CA VAL A 43 -22.72 7.09 21.69
C VAL A 43 -21.49 7.32 20.80
N PHE A 44 -21.68 7.64 19.53
CA PHE A 44 -20.59 7.97 18.60
C PHE A 44 -19.79 9.19 19.06
N ASN A 45 -20.47 10.27 19.44
CA ASN A 45 -19.82 11.49 19.93
C ASN A 45 -19.06 11.25 21.24
N PHE A 46 -19.65 10.51 22.18
CA PHE A 46 -18.99 10.12 23.42
C PHE A 46 -17.70 9.35 23.15
N ARG A 47 -17.72 8.41 22.20
CA ARG A 47 -16.53 7.62 21.81
C ARG A 47 -15.43 8.51 21.24
N ASN A 48 -15.76 9.45 20.35
CA ASN A 48 -14.78 10.40 19.77
C ASN A 48 -14.11 11.26 20.86
N GLN A 49 -14.90 11.80 21.78
CA GLN A 49 -14.39 12.58 22.91
C GLN A 49 -13.52 11.73 23.84
N TYR A 50 -13.92 10.49 24.07
CA TYR A 50 -13.16 9.54 24.87
C TYR A 50 -11.79 9.23 24.25
N ILE A 51 -11.74 8.88 22.96
CA ILE A 51 -10.51 8.61 22.21
C ILE A 51 -9.59 9.83 22.24
N SER A 52 -10.11 11.00 21.86
CA SER A 52 -9.33 12.25 21.79
C SER A 52 -8.70 12.61 23.14
N LYS A 53 -9.50 12.59 24.22
CA LYS A 53 -9.04 12.92 25.57
C LYS A 53 -8.01 11.92 26.10
N LYS A 54 -8.23 10.63 25.90
CA LYS A 54 -7.36 9.57 26.45
C LYS A 54 -6.05 9.44 25.69
N TYR A 55 -6.07 9.52 24.36
CA TYR A 55 -4.85 9.50 23.55
C TYR A 55 -3.94 10.70 23.88
N THR A 56 -4.53 11.87 24.06
CA THR A 56 -3.78 13.09 24.46
C THR A 56 -3.14 12.96 25.85
N GLN A 57 -3.75 12.20 26.77
CA GLN A 57 -3.21 11.97 28.12
C GLN A 57 -2.05 10.97 28.14
N PHE A 58 -2.02 10.02 27.20
CA PHE A 58 -1.04 8.95 27.14
C PHE A 58 -0.45 8.78 25.72
N PRO A 59 0.20 9.82 25.16
CA PRO A 59 0.80 9.73 23.83
C PRO A 59 1.96 8.73 23.83
N GLY A 60 1.94 7.76 22.93
CA GLY A 60 3.02 6.76 22.79
C GLY A 60 2.94 5.55 23.72
N LEU A 61 1.87 5.40 24.53
CA LEU A 61 1.64 4.19 25.33
C LEU A 61 1.29 2.96 24.46
N PHE A 62 1.09 3.13 23.16
CA PHE A 62 0.69 2.03 22.28
C PHE A 62 1.86 1.09 21.97
N PHE A 63 3.11 1.56 21.92
CA PHE A 63 4.27 0.70 21.70
C PHE A 63 5.57 1.33 22.24
N GLN A 64 5.90 1.08 23.51
CA GLN A 64 7.29 0.76 23.83
C GLN A 64 7.45 -0.76 23.72
N ALA A 65 7.52 -1.28 22.49
CA ALA A 65 8.07 -2.61 22.30
C ALA A 65 9.53 -2.54 22.77
N LYS A 66 9.81 -3.07 23.96
CA LYS A 66 11.19 -3.15 24.47
C LYS A 66 12.07 -4.09 23.63
N GLU A 67 11.47 -4.84 22.70
CA GLU A 67 12.12 -5.70 21.72
C GLU A 67 11.38 -5.55 20.38
N GLU A 68 12.01 -4.94 19.37
CA GLU A 68 11.54 -4.98 17.99
C GLU A 68 11.35 -6.43 17.54
N GLY A 69 10.20 -6.76 16.94
CA GLY A 69 9.97 -8.06 16.30
C GLY A 69 9.36 -9.17 17.17
N LYS A 70 8.95 -8.91 18.42
CA LYS A 70 8.26 -9.91 19.24
C LYS A 70 6.74 -9.89 19.04
N LEU A 71 6.19 -11.03 18.59
CA LEU A 71 4.75 -11.25 18.43
C LEU A 71 4.00 -11.21 19.78
N LEU A 72 2.81 -10.59 19.85
CA LEU A 72 1.88 -10.70 20.98
C LEU A 72 0.63 -11.51 20.57
N SER A 73 0.47 -12.72 21.07
CA SER A 73 -0.72 -13.53 20.84
C SER A 73 -1.97 -12.92 21.50
N ARG A 74 -3.17 -13.27 20.98
CA ARG A 74 -4.46 -12.95 21.64
C ARG A 74 -4.51 -13.37 23.11
N LYS A 75 -3.84 -14.47 23.46
CA LYS A 75 -3.73 -14.96 24.83
C LYS A 75 -2.89 -14.02 25.70
N GLU A 76 -1.81 -13.46 25.16
CA GLU A 76 -0.99 -12.45 25.84
C GLU A 76 -1.75 -11.13 26.00
N LEU A 77 -2.42 -10.64 24.96
CA LEU A 77 -3.28 -9.44 25.00
C LEU A 77 -4.47 -9.56 25.99
N THR A 78 -4.87 -10.77 26.37
CA THR A 78 -6.00 -11.02 27.28
C THR A 78 -5.56 -11.55 28.64
N SER A 79 -4.26 -11.78 28.86
CA SER A 79 -3.73 -12.32 30.13
C SER A 79 -3.43 -11.22 31.14
N GLU A 80 -3.79 -11.37 32.42
CA GLU A 80 -3.44 -10.40 33.47
C GLU A 80 -1.92 -10.10 33.56
N ASN A 81 -1.07 -10.99 33.03
CA ASN A 81 0.40 -10.89 32.97
C ASN A 81 0.96 -10.26 31.68
N ALA A 82 0.14 -9.64 30.84
CA ALA A 82 0.62 -8.93 29.65
C ALA A 82 1.52 -7.74 30.03
N PHE A 83 2.52 -7.40 29.22
CA PHE A 83 3.30 -6.16 29.34
C PHE A 83 2.51 -4.87 29.01
N LEU A 84 1.17 -4.97 28.99
CA LEU A 84 0.22 -3.90 28.76
C LEU A 84 -0.66 -3.75 30.00
N SER A 85 -0.82 -2.54 30.49
CA SER A 85 -1.87 -2.14 31.43
C SER A 85 -3.26 -2.50 30.90
N ASP A 86 -4.22 -2.64 31.81
CA ASP A 86 -5.63 -2.87 31.46
C ASP A 86 -6.19 -1.74 30.57
N VAL A 87 -5.66 -0.53 30.73
CA VAL A 87 -6.05 0.65 29.95
C VAL A 87 -5.57 0.53 28.49
N GLU A 88 -4.32 0.13 28.26
CA GLU A 88 -3.77 -0.05 26.90
C GLU A 88 -4.52 -1.13 26.13
N ARG A 89 -4.85 -2.23 26.82
CA ARG A 89 -5.64 -3.32 26.25
C ARG A 89 -7.03 -2.87 25.87
N GLN A 90 -7.74 -2.21 26.78
CA GLN A 90 -9.09 -1.71 26.50
C GLN A 90 -9.10 -0.73 25.32
N MET A 91 -8.10 0.14 25.20
CA MET A 91 -8.02 1.10 24.09
C MET A 91 -7.82 0.42 22.72
N ILE A 92 -6.90 -0.56 22.62
CA ILE A 92 -6.67 -1.31 21.38
C ILE A 92 -7.97 -1.97 20.91
N PHE A 93 -8.71 -2.57 21.84
CA PHE A 93 -9.96 -3.27 21.51
C PHE A 93 -11.13 -2.33 21.23
N ASP A 94 -11.27 -1.21 21.95
CA ASP A 94 -12.34 -0.23 21.73
C ASP A 94 -12.20 0.45 20.36
N VAL A 95 -10.97 0.79 19.97
CA VAL A 95 -10.69 1.45 18.68
C VAL A 95 -10.91 0.48 17.52
N ALA A 96 -10.35 -0.73 17.62
CA ALA A 96 -10.52 -1.75 16.61
C ALA A 96 -12.01 -2.13 16.43
N ALA A 97 -12.77 -2.20 17.52
CA ALA A 97 -14.20 -2.49 17.46
C ALA A 97 -15.04 -1.33 16.90
N PHE A 98 -14.64 -0.08 17.16
CA PHE A 98 -15.38 1.10 16.69
C PHE A 98 -15.18 1.35 15.18
N PHE A 99 -13.96 1.14 14.69
CA PHE A 99 -13.59 1.32 13.27
C PHE A 99 -13.67 0.02 12.46
N ASP A 100 -14.27 -1.02 13.04
CA ASP A 100 -14.49 -2.33 12.44
C ASP A 100 -15.20 -2.24 11.07
N GLN A 101 -14.88 -3.10 10.11
CA GLN A 101 -15.41 -3.09 8.73
C GLN A 101 -15.13 -1.84 7.88
N GLY A 102 -14.32 -0.89 8.36
CA GLY A 102 -13.75 0.12 7.48
C GLY A 102 -12.76 -0.51 6.52
N GLU A 103 -12.99 -0.43 5.21
CA GLU A 103 -11.94 -0.68 4.22
C GLU A 103 -10.90 0.45 4.29
N LEU A 104 -10.06 0.42 5.31
CA LEU A 104 -8.73 1.01 5.26
C LEU A 104 -7.85 -0.07 4.68
N TYR A 105 -7.46 0.08 3.41
CA TYR A 105 -6.65 -0.88 2.65
C TYR A 105 -5.66 -1.61 3.56
N MET A 106 -5.91 -2.90 3.87
CA MET A 106 -4.86 -3.93 4.00
C MET A 106 -5.41 -5.32 4.33
N GLN A 107 -4.70 -6.27 3.72
CA GLN A 107 -4.73 -7.72 3.84
C GLN A 107 -4.39 -8.17 5.28
N PRO A 108 -5.35 -8.65 6.07
CA PRO A 108 -5.10 -9.11 7.44
C PRO A 108 -4.18 -10.34 7.50
N GLU A 109 -3.92 -11.01 6.37
CA GLU A 109 -2.94 -12.09 6.28
C GLU A 109 -1.48 -11.63 6.46
N ARG A 110 -1.18 -10.33 6.29
CA ARG A 110 0.19 -9.78 6.43
C ARG A 110 0.62 -9.54 7.88
N TYR A 111 -0.32 -9.53 8.83
CA TYR A 111 -0.05 -9.27 10.25
C TYR A 111 -0.33 -10.48 11.15
N THR A 112 -0.18 -11.70 10.62
CA THR A 112 -0.05 -12.91 11.46
C THR A 112 1.04 -12.74 12.52
N ALA A 113 2.06 -11.90 12.25
CA ALA A 113 3.11 -11.55 13.19
C ALA A 113 2.64 -10.73 14.42
N VAL A 114 1.56 -9.96 14.31
CA VAL A 114 1.10 -9.12 15.43
C VAL A 114 0.02 -9.83 16.26
N PHE A 115 -0.86 -10.59 15.62
CA PHE A 115 -2.04 -11.17 16.28
C PHE A 115 -2.06 -12.71 16.33
N GLY A 116 -1.06 -13.37 15.75
CA GLY A 116 -0.93 -14.84 15.62
C GLY A 116 -1.89 -15.47 14.60
N THR A 117 -3.10 -14.93 14.49
CA THR A 117 -4.16 -15.24 13.50
C THR A 117 -4.83 -13.92 13.12
N PRO A 118 -5.31 -13.72 11.88
CA PRO A 118 -6.23 -12.63 11.57
C PRO A 118 -7.34 -12.63 12.61
N ILE A 119 -7.47 -11.56 13.40
CA ILE A 119 -8.64 -11.41 14.25
C ILE A 119 -9.79 -11.23 13.26
N SER A 120 -10.54 -12.31 13.04
CA SER A 120 -11.83 -12.20 12.40
C SER A 120 -12.63 -11.15 13.19
N GLN A 121 -13.11 -10.13 12.48
CA GLN A 121 -14.06 -9.12 12.97
C GLN A 121 -15.36 -9.73 13.53
N ASN A 122 -15.49 -11.07 13.54
CA ASN A 122 -16.60 -11.82 14.11
C ASN A 122 -16.41 -12.20 15.59
N SER A 123 -15.40 -11.65 16.30
CA SER A 123 -15.29 -11.77 17.76
C SER A 123 -14.91 -10.49 18.57
N PRO A 124 -15.20 -9.25 18.12
CA PRO A 124 -15.14 -8.05 18.97
C PRO A 124 -16.17 -8.07 20.11
N GLU A 125 -17.17 -8.93 19.98
CA GLU A 125 -18.31 -9.12 20.89
C GLU A 125 -17.91 -9.44 22.34
N LYS A 126 -16.70 -9.97 22.56
CA LYS A 126 -16.21 -10.31 23.91
C LYS A 126 -15.51 -9.17 24.62
N ILE A 127 -15.21 -8.05 23.94
CA ILE A 127 -14.31 -7.03 24.49
C ILE A 127 -14.96 -5.65 24.61
N ALA A 128 -16.05 -5.36 23.89
CA ALA A 128 -16.73 -4.10 24.10
C ALA A 128 -18.24 -4.18 23.81
N TYR A 129 -18.99 -4.55 24.85
CA TYR A 129 -20.43 -4.30 24.94
C TYR A 129 -20.79 -2.81 24.65
N TYR A 130 -19.81 -1.90 24.75
CA TYR A 130 -19.94 -0.46 24.49
C TYR A 130 -19.28 0.05 23.20
N ALA A 131 -18.53 -0.76 22.42
CA ALA A 131 -17.81 -0.27 21.22
C ALA A 131 -18.36 -0.80 19.89
N GLN A 132 -19.24 -1.81 19.89
CA GLN A 132 -19.97 -2.17 18.69
C GLN A 132 -21.10 -1.15 18.45
N PRO A 133 -21.13 -0.45 17.30
CA PRO A 133 -22.36 0.22 16.90
C PRO A 133 -23.44 -0.82 16.62
N LEU A 134 -24.71 -0.46 16.82
CA LEU A 134 -25.83 -1.26 16.34
C LEU A 134 -25.58 -1.60 14.86
N ALA A 135 -25.54 -2.89 14.55
CA ALA A 135 -25.32 -3.34 13.18
C ALA A 135 -26.48 -2.84 12.30
N ILE A 136 -26.21 -1.82 11.48
CA ILE A 136 -27.19 -1.34 10.51
C ILE A 136 -26.92 -1.95 9.15
N ASN A 137 -28.00 -2.28 8.47
CA ASN A 137 -27.91 -2.67 7.08
C ASN A 137 -28.18 -1.44 6.21
N ARG A 138 -27.15 -0.61 6.00
CA ARG A 138 -27.24 0.59 5.16
C ARG A 138 -27.21 0.26 3.67
N HIS A 139 -27.72 1.17 2.85
CA HIS A 139 -27.79 1.07 1.40
C HIS A 139 -27.42 2.41 0.76
N GLN A 140 -26.49 2.40 -0.18
CA GLN A 140 -26.26 3.53 -1.08
C GLN A 140 -27.30 3.46 -2.21
N LEU A 141 -28.18 4.46 -2.24
CA LEU A 141 -29.33 4.48 -3.15
C LEU A 141 -28.97 5.00 -4.54
N ASP A 142 -28.25 6.11 -4.58
CA ASP A 142 -27.77 6.75 -5.81
C ASP A 142 -26.54 7.60 -5.50
N SER A 143 -25.86 8.06 -6.54
CA SER A 143 -24.73 8.97 -6.43
C SER A 143 -24.59 9.87 -7.63
N PHE A 144 -24.15 11.11 -7.42
CA PHE A 144 -23.93 12.07 -8.48
C PHE A 144 -22.76 13.01 -8.14
N SER A 145 -22.04 13.41 -9.18
CA SER A 145 -20.85 14.27 -9.08
C SER A 145 -21.19 15.70 -9.50
N GLY A 146 -20.55 16.71 -8.88
CA GLY A 146 -20.74 18.10 -9.29
C GLY A 146 -19.57 19.02 -8.97
N ILE A 147 -19.52 20.14 -9.71
CA ILE A 147 -18.56 21.24 -9.52
C ILE A 147 -19.35 22.54 -9.41
N TYR A 148 -19.46 23.04 -8.18
CA TYR A 148 -20.37 24.12 -7.79
C TYR A 148 -19.61 25.42 -7.52
N THR A 149 -20.09 26.52 -8.08
CA THR A 149 -19.76 27.86 -7.57
C THR A 149 -20.35 28.06 -6.16
N GLU A 150 -19.92 29.08 -5.43
CA GLU A 150 -20.48 29.42 -4.11
C GLU A 150 -22.02 29.56 -4.15
N LYS A 151 -22.54 30.23 -5.18
CA LYS A 151 -23.99 30.41 -5.36
C LYS A 151 -24.71 29.08 -5.63
N GLU A 152 -24.14 28.22 -6.47
CA GLU A 152 -24.72 26.91 -6.77
C GLU A 152 -24.64 25.97 -5.56
N LEU A 153 -23.61 26.09 -4.72
CA LEU A 153 -23.46 25.29 -3.51
C LEU A 153 -24.55 25.63 -2.48
N HIS A 154 -24.90 26.91 -2.33
CA HIS A 154 -26.06 27.31 -1.54
C HIS A 154 -27.36 26.70 -2.11
N GLN A 155 -27.55 26.78 -3.42
CA GLN A 155 -28.71 26.17 -4.08
C GLN A 155 -28.74 24.63 -3.93
N TYR A 156 -27.58 23.98 -3.92
CA TYR A 156 -27.45 22.55 -3.63
C TYR A 156 -27.98 22.21 -2.24
N ILE A 157 -27.58 22.95 -1.20
CA ILE A 157 -28.06 22.71 0.18
C ILE A 157 -29.56 22.92 0.30
N ILE A 158 -30.10 23.97 -0.34
CA ILE A 158 -31.56 24.19 -0.42
C ILE A 158 -32.25 22.96 -1.03
N SER A 159 -31.71 22.44 -2.13
CA SER A 159 -32.28 21.28 -2.84
C SER A 159 -32.23 20.01 -1.96
N MET A 160 -31.11 19.77 -1.25
CA MET A 160 -31.00 18.64 -0.32
C MET A 160 -31.97 18.77 0.87
N ARG A 161 -32.20 19.98 1.36
CA ARG A 161 -33.19 20.24 2.41
C ARG A 161 -34.62 20.03 1.92
N GLN A 162 -34.94 20.40 0.69
CA GLN A 162 -36.25 20.13 0.07
C GLN A 162 -36.49 18.62 -0.07
N LEU A 163 -35.48 17.86 -0.50
CA LEU A 163 -35.55 16.39 -0.51
C LEU A 163 -35.86 15.84 0.89
N ALA A 164 -35.20 16.38 1.92
CA ALA A 164 -35.45 15.99 3.31
C ALA A 164 -36.87 16.33 3.77
N GLN A 165 -37.34 17.56 3.50
CA GLN A 165 -38.69 17.98 3.87
C GLN A 165 -39.79 17.14 3.20
N ASN A 166 -39.54 16.67 1.98
CA ASN A 166 -40.48 15.83 1.23
C ASN A 166 -40.42 14.36 1.65
N TYR A 167 -39.38 13.92 2.36
CA TYR A 167 -39.20 12.52 2.75
C TYR A 167 -39.09 12.39 4.28
N ALA A 168 -40.15 11.88 4.92
CA ALA A 168 -40.24 11.80 6.39
C ALA A 168 -39.34 10.71 7.06
N GLY A 169 -38.33 10.18 6.38
CA GLY A 169 -37.42 9.16 6.93
C GLY A 169 -35.98 9.64 6.94
N ASP A 170 -35.17 9.10 7.85
CA ASP A 170 -33.78 9.52 7.95
C ASP A 170 -32.95 9.03 6.76
N PHE A 171 -32.09 9.93 6.28
CA PHE A 171 -31.07 9.67 5.27
C PHE A 171 -29.85 10.53 5.56
N ALA A 172 -28.75 10.16 4.94
CA ALA A 172 -27.49 10.86 5.04
C ALA A 172 -26.85 11.04 3.66
N LEU A 173 -25.99 12.04 3.58
CA LEU A 173 -25.15 12.32 2.42
C LEU A 173 -23.71 12.00 2.80
N SER A 174 -23.06 11.09 2.07
CA SER A 174 -21.60 10.93 2.11
C SER A 174 -21.03 11.81 1.00
N LEU A 175 -20.43 12.93 1.39
CA LEU A 175 -19.85 13.93 0.49
C LEU A 175 -18.34 13.70 0.40
N GLY A 176 -17.84 13.38 -0.78
CA GLY A 176 -16.42 13.08 -1.00
C GLY A 176 -15.79 14.03 -2.00
N SER A 177 -14.75 14.74 -1.60
CA SER A 177 -13.87 15.47 -2.50
C SER A 177 -12.67 14.62 -2.92
N ASP A 178 -11.70 15.29 -3.50
CA ASP A 178 -10.46 14.73 -3.98
C ASP A 178 -9.47 14.34 -2.86
N ASN A 179 -9.60 14.81 -1.62
CA ASN A 179 -8.78 14.35 -0.46
C ASN A 179 -9.55 14.27 0.86
N HIS A 180 -10.84 14.58 0.87
CA HIS A 180 -11.60 14.66 2.11
C HIS A 180 -12.97 14.02 1.92
N ARG A 181 -13.52 13.46 3.00
CA ARG A 181 -14.86 12.91 3.01
C ARG A 181 -15.53 13.28 4.32
N ILE A 182 -16.79 13.69 4.21
CA ILE A 182 -17.61 14.11 5.35
C ILE A 182 -19.01 13.50 5.23
N GLY A 183 -19.67 13.32 6.36
CA GLY A 183 -21.08 12.94 6.42
C GLY A 183 -21.95 14.16 6.69
N LEU A 184 -23.03 14.34 5.93
CA LEU A 184 -24.06 15.34 6.22
C LEU A 184 -25.40 14.62 6.44
N CYS A 185 -25.84 14.56 7.70
CA CYS A 185 -27.03 13.82 8.12
C CYS A 185 -28.18 14.77 8.43
N TYR A 186 -29.42 14.42 8.07
CA TYR A 186 -30.59 15.26 8.34
C TYR A 186 -31.48 14.64 9.41
N SER A 187 -31.56 15.26 10.59
CA SER A 187 -32.45 14.84 11.68
C SER A 187 -33.84 15.45 11.50
N HIS A 188 -34.85 14.61 11.27
CA HIS A 188 -36.25 15.04 11.17
C HIS A 188 -36.83 15.46 12.51
N SER A 189 -36.48 14.78 13.60
CA SER A 189 -36.98 15.08 14.94
C SER A 189 -36.55 16.46 15.40
N ASP A 190 -35.32 16.84 15.07
CA ASP A 190 -34.69 18.09 15.52
C ASP A 190 -34.72 19.18 14.44
N ASN A 191 -35.19 18.85 13.23
CA ASN A 191 -35.17 19.70 12.04
C ASN A 191 -33.79 20.38 11.85
N CYS A 192 -32.73 19.59 11.88
CA CYS A 192 -31.36 20.09 11.77
C CYS A 192 -30.45 19.19 10.94
N TRP A 193 -29.46 19.82 10.32
CA TRP A 193 -28.32 19.17 9.70
C TRP A 193 -27.26 18.85 10.74
N GLN A 194 -26.64 17.68 10.59
CA GLN A 194 -25.45 17.29 11.34
C GLN A 194 -24.30 17.09 10.35
N LEU A 195 -23.32 17.98 10.43
CA LEU A 195 -22.06 17.88 9.70
C LEU A 195 -21.08 17.03 10.51
N ASN A 196 -20.65 15.91 9.96
CA ASN A 196 -19.71 14.99 10.57
C ASN A 196 -18.40 15.02 9.79
N ASP A 197 -17.41 15.71 10.35
CA ASP A 197 -16.04 15.79 9.84
C ASP A 197 -15.08 15.38 10.94
N VAL A 198 -14.12 14.51 10.64
CA VAL A 198 -13.08 14.07 11.58
C VAL A 198 -12.17 15.22 12.03
N ASN A 199 -11.98 16.22 11.17
CA ASN A 199 -11.20 17.43 11.48
C ASN A 199 -11.98 18.41 12.37
N GLN A 200 -13.30 18.25 12.44
CA GLN A 200 -14.21 19.10 13.21
C GLN A 200 -15.32 18.25 13.86
N PRO A 201 -14.96 17.31 14.76
CA PRO A 201 -15.87 16.25 15.22
C PRO A 201 -16.98 16.76 16.16
N ASP A 202 -16.81 17.94 16.76
CA ASP A 202 -17.73 18.55 17.73
C ASP A 202 -18.57 19.69 17.13
N LEU A 203 -18.79 19.71 15.81
CA LEU A 203 -19.65 20.71 15.19
C LEU A 203 -21.10 20.56 15.70
N PRO A 204 -21.72 21.66 16.19
CA PRO A 204 -23.10 21.59 16.68
C PRO A 204 -24.06 21.30 15.51
N PRO A 205 -25.18 20.60 15.77
CA PRO A 205 -26.24 20.49 14.78
C PRO A 205 -26.71 21.88 14.32
N ILE A 206 -26.89 22.04 13.01
CA ILE A 206 -27.21 23.30 12.35
C ILE A 206 -28.71 23.27 11.99
N PRO A 207 -29.56 24.14 12.56
CA PRO A 207 -30.99 24.13 12.25
C PRO A 207 -31.26 24.27 10.74
N ALA A 208 -32.18 23.49 10.19
CA ALA A 208 -32.46 23.43 8.76
C ALA A 208 -33.43 24.55 8.32
N VAL A 209 -32.93 25.79 8.34
CA VAL A 209 -33.65 27.00 7.91
C VAL A 209 -32.83 27.75 6.87
N ASP A 210 -33.49 28.57 6.04
CA ASP A 210 -32.86 29.27 4.91
C ASP A 210 -31.61 30.07 5.33
N ALA A 211 -31.65 30.72 6.49
CA ALA A 211 -30.51 31.50 7.01
C ALA A 211 -29.25 30.66 7.29
N ASN A 212 -29.41 29.36 7.51
CA ASN A 212 -28.33 28.44 7.84
C ASN A 212 -27.84 27.64 6.63
N ASP A 213 -28.62 27.52 5.55
CA ASP A 213 -28.18 26.83 4.34
C ASP A 213 -26.92 27.48 3.74
N GLN A 214 -26.85 28.82 3.78
CA GLN A 214 -25.65 29.57 3.38
C GLN A 214 -24.44 29.25 4.30
N LEU A 215 -24.66 29.03 5.60
CA LEU A 215 -23.58 28.65 6.53
C LEU A 215 -23.05 27.26 6.22
N ILE A 216 -23.93 26.31 5.90
CA ILE A 216 -23.53 24.95 5.50
C ILE A 216 -22.77 24.99 4.17
N ALA A 217 -23.27 25.73 3.18
CA ALA A 217 -22.58 25.91 1.92
C ALA A 217 -21.18 26.51 2.11
N TYR A 218 -21.07 27.55 2.95
CA TYR A 218 -19.77 28.12 3.31
C TYR A 218 -18.87 27.09 4.00
N ALA A 219 -19.40 26.32 4.96
CA ALA A 219 -18.64 25.26 5.64
C ALA A 219 -18.13 24.20 4.65
N LEU A 220 -18.96 23.73 3.71
CA LEU A 220 -18.52 22.79 2.67
C LEU A 220 -17.39 23.37 1.81
N GLN A 221 -17.48 24.64 1.45
CA GLN A 221 -16.42 25.32 0.69
C GLN A 221 -15.10 25.42 1.48
N LEU A 222 -15.17 25.59 2.82
CA LEU A 222 -14.00 25.54 3.69
C LEU A 222 -13.38 24.15 3.77
N LEU A 223 -14.23 23.14 4.01
CA LEU A 223 -13.78 21.77 4.28
C LEU A 223 -13.18 21.11 3.05
N PHE A 224 -13.68 21.43 1.86
CA PHE A 224 -13.09 21.01 0.59
C PHE A 224 -12.03 22.00 0.05
N ASN A 225 -11.60 22.96 0.88
CA ASN A 225 -10.50 23.90 0.64
C ASN A 225 -10.65 24.75 -0.64
N ASP A 226 -11.88 25.14 -0.97
CA ASP A 226 -12.26 25.81 -2.21
C ASP A 226 -12.77 27.24 -1.98
N LYS A 227 -12.28 27.96 -0.96
CA LYS A 227 -12.75 29.32 -0.56
C LYS A 227 -12.95 30.32 -1.70
N ASN A 228 -12.19 30.21 -2.79
CA ASN A 228 -12.23 31.12 -3.94
C ASN A 228 -12.37 30.37 -5.29
N ASN A 229 -12.62 29.06 -5.28
CA ASN A 229 -12.72 28.23 -6.48
C ASN A 229 -14.05 27.47 -6.47
N ASN A 230 -14.32 26.72 -7.55
CA ASN A 230 -15.47 25.83 -7.55
C ASN A 230 -15.26 24.70 -6.56
N CYS A 231 -16.28 24.43 -5.75
CA CYS A 231 -16.32 23.32 -4.82
C CYS A 231 -16.73 22.05 -5.55
N ALA A 232 -15.92 21.00 -5.45
CA ALA A 232 -16.15 19.79 -6.23
C ALA A 232 -16.15 18.52 -5.38
N PHE A 233 -17.25 17.76 -5.46
CA PHE A 233 -17.43 16.55 -4.67
C PHE A 233 -18.46 15.62 -5.32
N ILE A 234 -18.39 14.34 -4.96
CA ILE A 234 -19.47 13.38 -5.16
C ILE A 234 -20.42 13.41 -3.98
N THR A 235 -21.71 13.30 -4.26
CA THR A 235 -22.75 13.04 -3.25
C THR A 235 -23.18 11.58 -3.37
N ARG A 236 -23.15 10.84 -2.27
CA ARG A 236 -23.79 9.51 -2.15
C ARG A 236 -24.98 9.60 -1.21
N LEU A 237 -26.15 9.19 -1.68
CA LEU A 237 -27.38 9.13 -0.90
C LEU A 237 -27.42 7.81 -0.14
N ILE A 238 -27.41 7.88 1.19
CA ILE A 238 -27.36 6.71 2.07
C ILE A 238 -28.62 6.67 2.93
N THR A 239 -29.25 5.51 3.00
CA THR A 239 -30.37 5.22 3.91
C THR A 239 -30.27 3.79 4.42
N THR A 240 -31.23 3.35 5.25
CA THR A 240 -31.32 1.96 5.70
C THR A 240 -32.03 1.09 4.67
N ASN A 241 -31.71 -0.21 4.62
CA ASN A 241 -32.37 -1.15 3.71
C ASN A 241 -33.89 -1.23 3.90
N SER A 242 -34.39 -0.99 5.12
CA SER A 242 -35.83 -0.90 5.41
C SER A 242 -36.49 0.32 4.77
N CYS A 243 -35.73 1.38 4.50
CA CYS A 243 -36.21 2.64 3.96
C CYS A 243 -35.95 2.81 2.46
N LYS A 244 -35.11 1.96 1.84
CA LYS A 244 -34.58 2.15 0.49
C LYS A 244 -35.66 2.35 -0.59
N GLU A 245 -36.71 1.51 -0.61
CA GLU A 245 -37.73 1.58 -1.66
C GLU A 245 -38.56 2.85 -1.55
N ARG A 246 -38.92 3.22 -0.32
CA ARG A 246 -39.67 4.46 -0.05
C ARG A 246 -38.82 5.68 -0.38
N PHE A 247 -37.54 5.69 -0.04
CA PHE A 247 -36.64 6.79 -0.35
C PHE A 247 -36.38 6.88 -1.87
N LYS A 248 -36.24 5.75 -2.56
CA LYS A 248 -36.07 5.70 -4.03
C LYS A 248 -37.17 6.44 -4.78
N ALA A 249 -38.42 6.24 -4.38
CA ALA A 249 -39.57 6.90 -5.00
C ALA A 249 -39.50 8.43 -4.90
N HIS A 250 -38.97 8.97 -3.79
CA HIS A 250 -38.79 10.41 -3.61
C HIS A 250 -37.59 10.93 -4.42
N VAL A 251 -36.47 10.19 -4.41
CA VAL A 251 -35.26 10.55 -5.16
C VAL A 251 -35.48 10.57 -6.68
N ASP A 252 -36.26 9.64 -7.22
CA ASP A 252 -36.56 9.58 -8.66
C ASP A 252 -37.37 10.79 -9.16
N GLY A 253 -38.28 11.29 -8.34
CA GLY A 253 -38.99 12.55 -8.61
C GLY A 253 -38.06 13.74 -8.48
N PHE A 254 -37.27 13.77 -7.39
CA PHE A 254 -36.38 14.88 -7.04
C PHE A 254 -35.34 15.20 -8.13
N PHE A 255 -34.68 14.19 -8.72
CA PHE A 255 -33.72 14.44 -9.81
C PHE A 255 -34.35 15.05 -11.06
N ASN A 256 -35.67 15.01 -11.18
CA ASN A 256 -36.39 15.63 -12.29
C ASN A 256 -36.81 17.08 -12.03
N GLU A 257 -36.66 17.57 -10.80
CA GLU A 257 -37.04 18.92 -10.42
C GLU A 257 -36.12 19.97 -11.05
N GLU A 258 -36.71 21.08 -11.48
CA GLU A 258 -36.02 22.13 -12.25
C GLU A 258 -34.82 22.71 -11.49
N HIS A 259 -34.98 22.95 -10.19
CA HIS A 259 -33.92 23.52 -9.37
C HIS A 259 -32.72 22.57 -9.23
N PHE A 260 -32.93 21.25 -9.16
CA PHE A 260 -31.86 20.26 -9.09
C PHE A 260 -31.16 20.15 -10.45
N LYS A 261 -31.93 20.07 -11.53
CA LYS A 261 -31.40 20.05 -12.90
C LYS A 261 -30.55 21.29 -13.20
N ASN A 262 -31.01 22.48 -12.81
CA ASN A 262 -30.30 23.72 -13.06
C ASN A 262 -28.87 23.73 -12.52
N ILE A 263 -28.58 23.03 -11.41
CA ILE A 263 -27.23 22.99 -10.81
C ILE A 263 -26.42 21.72 -11.13
N HIS A 264 -27.03 20.66 -11.68
CA HIS A 264 -26.35 19.40 -12.02
C HIS A 264 -26.30 19.06 -13.52
N GLU A 265 -27.11 19.73 -14.35
CA GLU A 265 -27.04 19.54 -15.79
C GLU A 265 -25.63 19.87 -16.29
N ILE A 266 -25.03 18.93 -17.01
CA ILE A 266 -23.72 19.11 -17.61
C ILE A 266 -23.91 19.97 -18.86
N THR A 267 -23.28 21.14 -18.87
CA THR A 267 -23.34 22.10 -19.98
C THR A 267 -21.95 22.31 -20.58
N THR A 268 -21.88 22.88 -21.78
CA THR A 268 -20.61 23.23 -22.45
C THR A 268 -19.73 24.16 -21.60
N GLU A 269 -20.32 25.01 -20.76
CA GLU A 269 -19.55 25.83 -19.81
C GLU A 269 -19.02 24.98 -18.64
N ARG A 270 -19.86 24.09 -18.08
CA ARG A 270 -19.54 23.32 -16.88
C ARG A 270 -18.46 22.27 -17.09
N VAL A 271 -18.36 21.69 -18.29
CA VAL A 271 -17.36 20.65 -18.57
C VAL A 271 -15.92 21.14 -18.42
N HIS A 272 -15.69 22.46 -18.49
CA HIS A 272 -14.37 23.07 -18.31
C HIS A 272 -14.06 23.49 -16.87
N ARG A 273 -15.02 23.37 -15.94
CA ARG A 273 -14.81 23.78 -14.56
C ARG A 273 -13.83 22.86 -13.86
N VAL A 274 -13.04 23.46 -12.99
CA VAL A 274 -12.11 22.78 -12.10
C VAL A 274 -12.27 23.28 -10.67
N ASN A 275 -11.90 22.44 -9.71
CA ASN A 275 -11.73 22.84 -8.32
C ASN A 275 -10.38 23.53 -8.07
N SER A 276 -10.10 23.90 -6.81
CA SER A 276 -8.81 24.51 -6.42
C SER A 276 -7.58 23.67 -6.71
N ARG A 277 -7.72 22.36 -6.93
CA ARG A 277 -6.62 21.43 -7.23
C ARG A 277 -6.55 21.06 -8.71
N GLY A 278 -7.34 21.72 -9.56
CA GLY A 278 -7.35 21.47 -11.00
C GLY A 278 -8.10 20.20 -11.40
N ALA A 279 -8.83 19.56 -10.48
CA ALA A 279 -9.63 18.38 -10.78
C ALA A 279 -10.87 18.78 -11.60
N THR A 280 -11.02 18.15 -12.77
CA THR A 280 -12.18 18.29 -13.66
C THR A 280 -13.31 17.36 -13.25
N LEU A 281 -14.50 17.54 -13.82
CA LEU A 281 -15.63 16.63 -13.57
C LEU A 281 -15.31 15.21 -14.07
N ALA A 282 -14.55 15.08 -15.17
CA ALA A 282 -14.07 13.79 -15.66
C ALA A 282 -13.16 13.09 -14.64
N TRP A 283 -12.25 13.85 -14.00
CA TRP A 283 -11.38 13.32 -12.96
C TRP A 283 -12.16 12.86 -11.73
N ILE A 284 -13.14 13.65 -11.28
CA ILE A 284 -13.97 13.33 -10.10
C ILE A 284 -14.83 12.11 -10.38
N ALA A 285 -15.41 12.04 -11.58
CA ALA A 285 -16.19 10.88 -12.00
C ALA A 285 -15.32 9.62 -12.01
N ALA A 286 -14.11 9.68 -12.58
CA ALA A 286 -13.17 8.58 -12.60
C ALA A 286 -12.71 8.15 -11.20
N LYS A 287 -12.41 9.10 -10.30
CA LYS A 287 -12.02 8.81 -8.91
C LYS A 287 -13.13 8.05 -8.16
N ASN A 288 -14.39 8.31 -8.47
CA ASN A 288 -15.52 7.78 -7.71
C ASN A 288 -16.26 6.63 -8.41
N GLY A 289 -15.81 6.20 -9.59
CA GLY A 289 -16.49 5.18 -10.39
C GLY A 289 -17.83 5.61 -11.00
N ASP A 290 -18.01 6.92 -11.19
CA ASP A 290 -19.23 7.49 -11.80
C ASP A 290 -19.18 7.39 -13.33
N ALA A 291 -19.33 6.16 -13.82
CA ALA A 291 -19.31 5.84 -15.25
C ALA A 291 -20.39 6.59 -16.04
N LYS A 292 -21.54 6.89 -15.43
CA LYS A 292 -22.64 7.62 -16.08
C LYS A 292 -22.24 9.05 -16.41
N THR A 293 -21.68 9.78 -15.42
CA THR A 293 -21.20 11.15 -15.63
C THR A 293 -20.04 11.16 -16.63
N LEU A 294 -19.09 10.22 -16.52
CA LEU A 294 -17.97 10.17 -17.45
C LEU A 294 -18.41 9.87 -18.88
N ASP A 295 -19.32 8.92 -19.09
CA ASP A 295 -19.91 8.62 -20.40
C ASP A 295 -20.66 9.84 -20.98
N CYS A 296 -21.42 10.56 -20.15
CA CYS A 296 -22.09 11.79 -20.55
C CYS A 296 -21.11 12.84 -21.08
N LEU A 297 -19.97 13.02 -20.40
CA LEU A 297 -18.92 13.96 -20.80
C LEU A 297 -18.34 13.64 -22.18
N THR A 298 -18.29 12.38 -22.61
CA THR A 298 -17.78 12.00 -23.93
C THR A 298 -18.61 12.55 -25.10
N ARG A 299 -19.88 12.91 -24.83
CA ARG A 299 -20.83 13.40 -25.85
C ARG A 299 -20.65 14.88 -26.16
N PHE A 300 -19.91 15.61 -25.32
CA PHE A 300 -19.63 17.03 -25.53
C PHE A 300 -18.53 17.20 -26.56
N LYS A 301 -18.94 17.49 -27.80
CA LYS A 301 -18.08 17.70 -28.96
C LYS A 301 -18.38 19.04 -29.61
N ALA A 302 -17.35 19.68 -30.15
CA ALA A 302 -17.49 20.81 -31.06
C ALA A 302 -18.04 20.34 -32.43
N ASP A 303 -18.45 21.28 -33.27
CA ASP A 303 -18.99 21.00 -34.61
C ASP A 303 -18.01 20.24 -35.52
N ASN A 304 -16.71 20.38 -35.27
CA ASN A 304 -15.64 19.65 -35.98
C ASN A 304 -15.44 18.21 -35.45
N GLY A 305 -16.22 17.76 -34.47
CA GLY A 305 -16.15 16.43 -33.87
C GLY A 305 -15.11 16.27 -32.76
N GLU A 306 -14.34 17.31 -32.44
CA GLU A 306 -13.37 17.29 -31.33
C GLU A 306 -14.07 17.30 -29.98
N HIS A 307 -13.55 16.55 -29.02
CA HIS A 307 -14.06 16.56 -27.66
C HIS A 307 -13.80 17.92 -26.99
N LEU A 308 -14.83 18.49 -26.37
CA LEU A 308 -14.71 19.72 -25.58
C LEU A 308 -14.04 19.47 -24.23
N VAL A 309 -14.06 18.22 -23.75
CA VAL A 309 -13.49 17.83 -22.45
C VAL A 309 -12.07 17.33 -22.64
N ASP A 310 -11.11 17.89 -21.88
CA ASP A 310 -9.75 17.36 -21.81
C ASP A 310 -9.69 16.20 -20.81
N PHE A 311 -9.81 14.97 -21.32
CA PHE A 311 -9.71 13.74 -20.51
C PHE A 311 -8.28 13.42 -20.05
N ASN A 312 -7.28 14.19 -20.50
CA ASN A 312 -5.90 14.11 -20.03
C ASN A 312 -5.57 15.21 -19.00
N GLN A 313 -6.50 16.11 -18.72
CA GLN A 313 -6.27 17.17 -17.75
C GLN A 313 -6.00 16.57 -16.38
N SER A 314 -4.87 16.94 -15.81
CA SER A 314 -4.41 16.45 -14.52
C SER A 314 -4.75 17.44 -13.41
N THR A 315 -4.83 16.93 -12.18
CA THR A 315 -4.75 17.78 -10.98
C THR A 315 -3.40 18.51 -10.91
N LYS A 316 -3.25 19.42 -9.94
CA LYS A 316 -1.99 20.10 -9.62
C LYS A 316 -0.86 19.13 -9.32
N ASP A 317 -1.17 17.93 -8.82
CA ASP A 317 -0.20 16.85 -8.55
C ASP A 317 0.11 16.00 -9.79
N GLY A 318 -0.44 16.35 -10.95
CA GLY A 318 -0.23 15.63 -12.21
C GLY A 318 -1.10 14.39 -12.38
N ILE A 319 -2.01 14.08 -11.44
CA ILE A 319 -2.85 12.89 -11.48
C ILE A 319 -3.96 13.04 -12.52
N THR A 320 -4.02 12.14 -13.51
CA THR A 320 -5.04 12.13 -14.58
C THR A 320 -6.25 11.26 -14.21
N PRO A 321 -7.39 11.36 -14.95
CA PRO A 321 -8.51 10.42 -14.81
C PRO A 321 -8.09 8.95 -15.00
N ALA A 322 -7.19 8.67 -15.94
CA ALA A 322 -6.67 7.32 -16.15
C ALA A 322 -5.84 6.82 -14.97
N CYS A 323 -5.08 7.70 -14.31
CA CYS A 323 -4.31 7.35 -13.11
C CYS A 323 -5.24 6.90 -11.97
N VAL A 324 -6.29 7.68 -11.65
CA VAL A 324 -7.23 7.32 -10.57
C VAL A 324 -8.06 6.09 -10.91
N ALA A 325 -8.47 5.92 -12.17
CA ALA A 325 -9.19 4.73 -12.60
C ALA A 325 -8.35 3.46 -12.44
N ALA A 326 -7.08 3.50 -12.86
CA ALA A 326 -6.14 2.40 -12.71
C ALA A 326 -5.80 2.12 -11.23
N ASN A 327 -5.60 3.16 -10.43
CA ASN A 327 -5.41 3.06 -8.97
C ASN A 327 -6.56 2.30 -8.29
N ASN A 328 -7.80 2.60 -8.69
CA ASN A 328 -9.01 2.02 -8.10
C ASN A 328 -9.38 0.65 -8.70
N GLY A 329 -8.73 0.23 -9.79
CA GLY A 329 -9.12 -0.98 -10.50
C GLY A 329 -10.44 -0.87 -11.27
N ASP A 330 -10.90 0.35 -11.58
CA ASP A 330 -12.22 0.56 -12.18
C ASP A 330 -12.19 0.32 -13.70
N ILE A 331 -12.48 -0.92 -14.09
CA ILE A 331 -12.48 -1.36 -15.48
C ILE A 331 -13.55 -0.65 -16.32
N ALA A 332 -14.69 -0.29 -15.72
CA ALA A 332 -15.75 0.40 -16.45
C ALA A 332 -15.32 1.81 -16.86
N ILE A 333 -14.69 2.54 -15.93
CA ILE A 333 -14.10 3.86 -16.22
C ILE A 333 -12.97 3.73 -17.24
N LEU A 334 -12.08 2.75 -17.09
CA LEU A 334 -10.99 2.53 -18.04
C LEU A 334 -11.50 2.23 -19.46
N HIS A 335 -12.57 1.43 -19.60
CA HIS A 335 -13.25 1.21 -20.88
C HIS A 335 -13.80 2.48 -21.50
N ILE A 336 -14.44 3.35 -20.70
CA ILE A 336 -14.94 4.63 -21.21
C ILE A 336 -13.77 5.47 -21.72
N LEU A 337 -12.70 5.61 -20.92
CA LEU A 337 -11.51 6.40 -21.28
C LEU A 337 -10.80 5.86 -22.54
N GLU A 338 -10.69 4.54 -22.70
CA GLU A 338 -10.09 3.91 -23.88
C GLU A 338 -10.86 4.26 -25.17
N ASN A 339 -12.19 4.27 -25.10
CA ASN A 339 -13.09 4.51 -26.22
C ASN A 339 -13.16 5.98 -26.66
N ILE A 340 -12.50 6.89 -25.94
CA ILE A 340 -12.41 8.30 -26.33
C ILE A 340 -11.36 8.43 -27.43
N LYS A 341 -11.83 8.63 -28.66
CA LYS A 341 -10.99 8.73 -29.86
C LYS A 341 -11.04 10.13 -30.47
N LYS A 342 -9.93 10.52 -31.09
CA LYS A 342 -9.89 11.67 -32.00
C LYS A 342 -10.70 11.37 -33.27
N ALA A 343 -10.94 12.40 -34.09
CA ALA A 343 -11.65 12.25 -35.36
C ALA A 343 -10.97 11.26 -36.34
N ASP A 344 -9.66 11.07 -36.22
CA ASP A 344 -8.87 10.10 -37.01
C ASP A 344 -8.89 8.66 -36.44
N GLY A 345 -9.62 8.41 -35.35
CA GLY A 345 -9.72 7.10 -34.70
C GLY A 345 -8.60 6.77 -33.71
N THR A 346 -7.59 7.64 -33.57
CA THR A 346 -6.51 7.45 -32.58
C THR A 346 -7.03 7.69 -31.16
N HIS A 347 -6.43 7.01 -30.17
CA HIS A 347 -6.80 7.22 -28.76
C HIS A 347 -6.51 8.66 -28.34
N LEU A 348 -7.50 9.33 -27.74
CA LEU A 348 -7.35 10.67 -27.20
C LEU A 348 -6.65 10.62 -25.83
N VAL A 349 -7.00 9.64 -25.00
CA VAL A 349 -6.44 9.48 -23.64
C VAL A 349 -5.04 8.89 -23.69
N ASN A 350 -4.10 9.55 -23.02
CA ASN A 350 -2.72 9.12 -22.87
C ASN A 350 -2.55 8.33 -21.56
N PHE A 351 -2.59 7.01 -21.66
CA PHE A 351 -2.38 6.09 -20.53
C PHE A 351 -0.93 6.00 -20.04
N ASN A 352 0.00 6.76 -20.62
CA ASN A 352 1.39 6.89 -20.19
C ASN A 352 1.70 8.26 -19.56
N LYS A 353 0.72 9.17 -19.47
CA LYS A 353 0.94 10.50 -18.88
C LYS A 353 1.25 10.35 -17.38
N PRO A 354 2.46 10.72 -16.91
CA PRO A 354 2.81 10.55 -15.51
C PRO A 354 2.24 11.68 -14.65
N ALA A 355 2.05 11.40 -13.36
CA ALA A 355 1.89 12.42 -12.33
C ALA A 355 3.22 13.13 -12.04
N LEU A 356 3.22 14.16 -11.18
CA LEU A 356 4.43 14.95 -10.89
C LEU A 356 5.58 14.13 -10.26
N ASN A 357 5.24 13.07 -9.52
CA ASN A 357 6.21 12.12 -8.97
C ASN A 357 6.64 11.03 -9.97
N GLY A 358 6.24 11.12 -11.23
CA GLY A 358 6.58 10.19 -12.30
C GLY A 358 5.67 8.95 -12.38
N VAL A 359 4.72 8.76 -11.46
CA VAL A 359 3.88 7.55 -11.47
C VAL A 359 2.85 7.59 -12.60
N THR A 360 2.71 6.48 -13.31
CA THR A 360 1.77 6.30 -14.43
C THR A 360 0.55 5.49 -13.98
N PRO A 361 -0.52 5.41 -14.81
CA PRO A 361 -1.65 4.51 -14.54
C PRO A 361 -1.23 3.06 -14.26
N ALA A 362 -0.30 2.50 -15.05
CA ALA A 362 0.22 1.15 -14.83
C ALA A 362 0.99 1.03 -13.50
N TYR A 363 1.75 2.06 -13.10
CA TYR A 363 2.42 2.09 -11.80
C TYR A 363 1.38 2.09 -10.67
N MET A 364 0.35 2.93 -10.75
CA MET A 364 -0.68 3.02 -9.72
C MET A 364 -1.45 1.70 -9.57
N ALA A 365 -1.84 1.06 -10.67
CA ALA A 365 -2.49 -0.25 -10.63
C ALA A 365 -1.60 -1.33 -9.99
N ALA A 366 -0.28 -1.32 -10.27
CA ALA A 366 0.65 -2.24 -9.62
C ALA A 366 0.82 -1.94 -8.12
N LEU A 367 0.91 -0.66 -7.75
CA LEU A 367 1.02 -0.20 -6.36
C LEU A 367 -0.19 -0.61 -5.52
N THR A 368 -1.40 -0.48 -6.05
CA THR A 368 -2.65 -0.80 -5.35
C THR A 368 -3.12 -2.24 -5.51
N GLY A 369 -2.39 -3.06 -6.26
CA GLY A 369 -2.70 -4.49 -6.37
C GLY A 369 -3.84 -4.81 -7.33
N GLN A 370 -3.95 -4.12 -8.46
CA GLN A 370 -5.08 -4.23 -9.41
C GLN A 370 -4.70 -5.03 -10.67
N PRO A 371 -4.73 -6.38 -10.64
CA PRO A 371 -4.32 -7.22 -11.78
C PRO A 371 -5.20 -6.99 -13.02
N GLU A 372 -6.51 -6.85 -12.84
CA GLU A 372 -7.44 -6.69 -13.97
C GLU A 372 -7.28 -5.35 -14.68
N ALA A 373 -6.95 -4.27 -13.95
CA ALA A 373 -6.62 -2.99 -14.57
C ALA A 373 -5.35 -3.08 -15.40
N LEU A 374 -4.32 -3.80 -14.93
CA LEU A 374 -3.11 -4.05 -15.72
C LEU A 374 -3.41 -4.86 -16.98
N ARG A 375 -4.25 -5.91 -16.89
CA ARG A 375 -4.67 -6.70 -18.05
C ARG A 375 -5.39 -5.83 -19.07
N PHE A 376 -6.29 -4.96 -18.60
CA PHE A 376 -6.98 -4.00 -19.44
C PHE A 376 -5.99 -3.07 -20.15
N LEU A 377 -5.09 -2.44 -19.40
CA LEU A 377 -4.08 -1.53 -19.94
C LEU A 377 -3.19 -2.21 -21.01
N ALA A 378 -2.86 -3.49 -20.85
CA ALA A 378 -2.05 -4.25 -21.80
C ALA A 378 -2.80 -4.60 -23.11
N GLN A 379 -4.13 -4.44 -23.13
CA GLN A 379 -4.95 -4.66 -24.32
C GLN A 379 -5.13 -3.40 -25.18
N ILE A 380 -4.81 -2.23 -24.65
CA ILE A 380 -4.93 -0.95 -25.36
C ILE A 380 -3.88 -0.89 -26.47
N LYS A 381 -4.34 -0.89 -27.73
CA LYS A 381 -3.50 -0.98 -28.92
C LYS A 381 -3.83 0.10 -29.94
N ASP A 382 -2.84 0.49 -30.73
CA ASP A 382 -3.09 1.30 -31.92
C ASP A 382 -3.67 0.47 -33.07
N ALA A 383 -3.92 1.14 -34.20
CA ALA A 383 -4.48 0.51 -35.39
C ALA A 383 -3.58 -0.59 -35.98
N ASP A 384 -2.27 -0.54 -35.70
CA ASP A 384 -1.29 -1.54 -36.15
C ASP A 384 -1.16 -2.70 -35.14
N GLY A 385 -1.93 -2.69 -34.05
CA GLY A 385 -1.92 -3.72 -33.02
C GLY A 385 -0.77 -3.59 -32.01
N LYS A 386 -0.02 -2.49 -32.03
CA LYS A 386 1.04 -2.20 -31.06
C LYS A 386 0.41 -1.74 -29.75
N ILE A 387 0.85 -2.34 -28.64
CA ILE A 387 0.41 -1.97 -27.30
C ILE A 387 0.87 -0.53 -27.01
N LEU A 388 -0.07 0.32 -26.59
CA LEU A 388 0.17 1.74 -26.35
C LEU A 388 0.70 2.03 -24.95
N VAL A 389 0.39 1.19 -23.97
CA VAL A 389 0.83 1.39 -22.58
C VAL A 389 2.24 0.87 -22.38
N ASP A 390 3.12 1.71 -21.84
CA ASP A 390 4.48 1.36 -21.50
C ASP A 390 4.58 1.01 -20.01
N PHE A 391 4.78 -0.27 -19.73
CA PHE A 391 4.91 -0.83 -18.38
C PHE A 391 6.31 -0.68 -17.78
N ASN A 392 7.24 -0.06 -18.51
CA ASN A 392 8.63 0.14 -18.11
C ASN A 392 8.94 1.57 -17.69
N LEU A 393 7.96 2.48 -17.78
CA LEU A 393 8.10 3.86 -17.31
C LEU A 393 8.41 3.88 -15.81
N GLN A 394 9.42 4.68 -15.47
CA GLN A 394 9.93 4.83 -14.11
C GLN A 394 9.35 6.07 -13.44
N ALA A 395 8.99 5.94 -12.16
CA ALA A 395 8.72 7.07 -11.29
C ALA A 395 10.01 7.88 -11.02
N ASN A 396 9.90 9.02 -10.32
CA ASN A 396 11.04 9.91 -10.08
C ASN A 396 12.17 9.28 -9.26
N ASP A 397 11.88 8.22 -8.50
CA ASP A 397 12.85 7.42 -7.75
C ASP A 397 13.44 6.24 -8.56
N GLY A 398 13.06 6.12 -9.83
CA GLY A 398 13.45 5.04 -10.72
C GLY A 398 12.60 3.77 -10.59
N ALA A 399 11.58 3.72 -9.71
CA ALA A 399 10.76 2.53 -9.55
C ALA A 399 9.83 2.32 -10.76
N THR A 400 9.75 1.07 -11.25
CA THR A 400 8.79 0.63 -12.28
C THR A 400 7.55 -0.02 -11.65
N PRO A 401 6.47 -0.25 -12.43
CA PRO A 401 5.36 -1.10 -12.03
C PRO A 401 5.81 -2.49 -11.51
N ALA A 402 6.81 -3.11 -12.15
CA ALA A 402 7.36 -4.38 -11.69
C ALA A 402 8.12 -4.26 -10.35
N PHE A 403 8.88 -3.18 -10.16
CA PHE A 403 9.57 -2.91 -8.89
C PHE A 403 8.57 -2.73 -7.75
N ILE A 404 7.53 -1.92 -7.95
CA ILE A 404 6.56 -1.66 -6.87
C ILE A 404 5.73 -2.91 -6.53
N ALA A 405 5.38 -3.72 -7.53
CA ALA A 405 4.73 -5.02 -7.30
C ALA A 405 5.62 -5.95 -6.44
N ALA A 406 6.91 -6.00 -6.74
CA ALA A 406 7.87 -6.78 -5.96
C ALA A 406 8.09 -6.22 -4.54
N ASN A 407 8.19 -4.91 -4.39
CA ASN A 407 8.30 -4.20 -3.12
C ASN A 407 7.06 -4.40 -2.23
N LYS A 408 5.88 -4.53 -2.83
CA LYS A 408 4.65 -4.88 -2.12
C LYS A 408 4.50 -6.38 -1.89
N GLY A 409 5.39 -7.23 -2.39
CA GLY A 409 5.27 -8.68 -2.29
C GLY A 409 4.00 -9.22 -2.96
N ASN A 410 3.49 -8.53 -3.98
CA ASN A 410 2.26 -8.92 -4.67
C ASN A 410 2.59 -9.86 -5.84
N ASP A 411 2.61 -11.16 -5.58
CA ASP A 411 2.93 -12.20 -6.56
C ASP A 411 1.88 -12.35 -7.68
N GLU A 412 0.62 -12.00 -7.41
CA GLU A 412 -0.45 -11.99 -8.42
C GLU A 412 -0.20 -10.90 -9.48
N VAL A 413 -0.02 -9.65 -9.05
CA VAL A 413 0.31 -8.54 -9.96
C VAL A 413 1.57 -8.85 -10.75
N LEU A 414 2.60 -9.38 -10.09
CA LEU A 414 3.84 -9.72 -10.77
C LEU A 414 3.65 -10.84 -11.81
N SER A 415 2.81 -11.84 -11.52
CA SER A 415 2.45 -12.90 -12.47
C SER A 415 1.69 -12.35 -13.68
N VAL A 416 0.83 -11.36 -13.47
CA VAL A 416 0.15 -10.64 -14.55
C VAL A 416 1.15 -9.90 -15.43
N LEU A 417 2.05 -9.11 -14.86
CA LEU A 417 3.08 -8.39 -15.61
C LEU A 417 3.98 -9.35 -16.42
N VAL A 418 4.37 -10.49 -15.83
CA VAL A 418 5.18 -11.54 -16.50
C VAL A 418 4.46 -12.12 -17.74
N SER A 419 3.13 -12.19 -17.67
CA SER A 419 2.30 -12.74 -18.76
C SER A 419 2.22 -11.81 -19.98
N PHE A 420 2.59 -10.53 -19.85
CA PHE A 420 2.51 -9.59 -20.96
C PHE A 420 3.65 -9.80 -21.95
N LYS A 421 3.26 -10.01 -23.20
CA LYS A 421 4.18 -10.24 -24.32
C LYS A 421 3.91 -9.25 -25.45
N THR A 422 4.97 -8.85 -26.14
CA THR A 422 4.89 -8.17 -27.42
C THR A 422 4.33 -9.13 -28.50
N PRO A 423 3.88 -8.63 -29.67
CA PRO A 423 3.33 -9.47 -30.74
C PRO A 423 4.28 -10.58 -31.25
N ASP A 424 5.59 -10.36 -31.16
CA ASP A 424 6.66 -11.33 -31.49
C ASP A 424 6.99 -12.30 -30.33
N GLY A 425 6.29 -12.21 -29.19
CA GLY A 425 6.41 -13.14 -28.07
C GLY A 425 7.47 -12.79 -27.03
N ALA A 426 8.19 -11.68 -27.19
CA ALA A 426 9.14 -11.21 -26.18
C ALA A 426 8.41 -10.65 -24.94
N PRO A 427 9.02 -10.68 -23.73
CA PRO A 427 8.46 -10.00 -22.56
C PRO A 427 8.23 -8.52 -22.83
N LEU A 428 7.02 -8.03 -22.53
CA LEU A 428 6.70 -6.60 -22.64
C LEU A 428 7.33 -5.77 -21.50
N VAL A 429 7.53 -6.40 -20.35
CA VAL A 429 8.03 -5.78 -19.12
C VAL A 429 9.48 -6.19 -18.87
N ASP A 430 10.34 -5.22 -18.60
CA ASP A 430 11.72 -5.42 -18.16
C ASP A 430 11.79 -5.42 -16.62
N PHE A 431 12.07 -6.60 -16.07
CA PHE A 431 12.18 -6.84 -14.63
C PHE A 431 13.59 -6.59 -14.07
N ASN A 432 14.52 -6.08 -14.88
CA ASN A 432 15.89 -5.74 -14.48
C ASN A 432 16.13 -4.22 -14.36
N LEU A 433 15.12 -3.40 -14.65
CA LEU A 433 15.19 -1.95 -14.47
C LEU A 433 15.37 -1.61 -12.98
N PRO A 434 16.44 -0.87 -12.61
CA PRO A 434 16.71 -0.51 -11.23
C PRO A 434 16.12 0.85 -10.89
N THR A 435 15.83 1.06 -9.61
CA THR A 435 15.64 2.40 -9.04
C THR A 435 16.93 3.23 -9.11
N LEU A 436 16.86 4.51 -8.72
CA LEU A 436 18.02 5.40 -8.66
C LEU A 436 19.13 4.92 -7.69
N ASN A 437 18.79 4.13 -6.66
CA ASN A 437 19.79 3.51 -5.78
C ASN A 437 20.32 2.16 -6.32
N GLY A 438 19.92 1.74 -7.51
CA GLY A 438 20.35 0.50 -8.15
C GLY A 438 19.54 -0.75 -7.76
N ALA A 439 18.53 -0.63 -6.88
CA ALA A 439 17.70 -1.77 -6.46
C ALA A 439 16.78 -2.25 -7.60
N THR A 440 16.78 -3.55 -7.86
CA THR A 440 15.90 -4.21 -8.84
C THR A 440 14.68 -4.85 -8.15
N PRO A 441 13.65 -5.27 -8.90
CA PRO A 441 12.56 -6.09 -8.35
C PRO A 441 13.05 -7.34 -7.58
N ALA A 442 14.11 -8.00 -8.08
CA ALA A 442 14.71 -9.15 -7.40
C ALA A 442 15.43 -8.77 -6.10
N PHE A 443 16.12 -7.62 -6.09
CA PHE A 443 16.76 -7.09 -4.88
C PHE A 443 15.73 -6.82 -3.79
N ILE A 444 14.67 -6.06 -4.08
CA ILE A 444 13.69 -5.69 -3.06
C ILE A 444 12.87 -6.89 -2.57
N ALA A 445 12.50 -7.83 -3.46
CA ALA A 445 11.87 -9.09 -3.04
C ALA A 445 12.80 -9.94 -2.13
N SER A 446 14.11 -9.84 -2.33
CA SER A 446 15.11 -10.53 -1.51
C SER A 446 15.31 -9.87 -0.15
N GLN A 447 15.29 -8.53 -0.10
CA GLN A 447 15.37 -7.74 1.12
C GLN A 447 14.17 -7.99 2.03
N GLU A 448 12.95 -7.99 1.48
CA GLU A 448 11.71 -8.12 2.25
C GLU A 448 11.30 -9.58 2.51
N GLY A 449 12.08 -10.55 2.00
CA GLY A 449 11.82 -11.97 2.25
C GLY A 449 10.64 -12.56 1.48
N TYR A 450 10.19 -11.91 0.40
CA TYR A 450 9.04 -12.35 -0.39
C TYR A 450 9.37 -13.52 -1.32
N THR A 451 9.38 -14.73 -0.73
CA THR A 451 9.76 -15.98 -1.41
C THR A 451 8.91 -16.31 -2.64
N LYS A 452 7.58 -16.10 -2.59
CA LYS A 452 6.69 -16.33 -3.73
C LYS A 452 6.98 -15.35 -4.88
N THR A 453 7.11 -14.07 -4.56
CA THR A 453 7.48 -13.01 -5.51
C THR A 453 8.81 -13.30 -6.20
N LEU A 454 9.83 -13.69 -5.43
CA LEU A 454 11.13 -14.04 -6.00
C LEU A 454 11.05 -15.31 -6.87
N ARG A 455 10.20 -16.29 -6.52
CA ARG A 455 9.95 -17.48 -7.36
C ARG A 455 9.27 -17.11 -8.69
N VAL A 456 8.36 -16.15 -8.71
CA VAL A 456 7.78 -15.63 -9.96
C VAL A 456 8.87 -15.05 -10.86
N LEU A 457 9.76 -14.21 -10.31
CA LEU A 457 10.91 -13.66 -11.05
C LEU A 457 11.87 -14.78 -11.53
N ALA A 458 12.22 -15.72 -10.65
CA ALA A 458 13.11 -16.85 -10.94
C ALA A 458 12.61 -17.76 -12.06
N ASN A 459 11.29 -17.87 -12.20
CA ASN A 459 10.66 -18.70 -13.22
C ASN A 459 10.53 -17.99 -14.58
N LEU A 460 10.86 -16.69 -14.66
CA LEU A 460 10.89 -15.96 -15.92
C LEU A 460 12.10 -16.39 -16.75
N LYS A 461 11.84 -17.16 -17.81
CA LYS A 461 12.87 -17.77 -18.66
C LYS A 461 12.60 -17.48 -20.15
N SER A 462 13.66 -17.50 -20.95
CA SER A 462 13.56 -17.49 -22.42
C SER A 462 12.95 -18.80 -22.93
N SER A 463 12.66 -18.86 -24.23
CA SER A 463 12.25 -20.10 -24.92
C SER A 463 13.27 -21.23 -24.78
N GLU A 464 14.54 -20.90 -24.61
CA GLU A 464 15.65 -21.86 -24.41
C GLU A 464 15.83 -22.23 -22.92
N GLY A 465 15.00 -21.70 -22.02
CA GLY A 465 15.06 -21.99 -20.59
C GLY A 465 16.08 -21.18 -19.81
N MET A 466 16.75 -20.20 -20.43
CA MET A 466 17.67 -19.28 -19.74
C MET A 466 16.90 -18.31 -18.85
N PRO A 467 17.26 -18.14 -17.56
CA PRO A 467 16.68 -17.11 -16.71
C PRO A 467 16.85 -15.70 -17.32
N LEU A 468 15.79 -14.90 -17.30
CA LEU A 468 15.79 -13.54 -17.85
C LEU A 468 16.13 -12.47 -16.80
N ILE A 469 16.18 -12.85 -15.53
CA ILE A 469 16.47 -11.94 -14.42
C ILE A 469 17.95 -11.99 -14.07
N ASP A 470 18.58 -10.82 -13.96
CA ASP A 470 19.93 -10.66 -13.44
C ASP A 470 19.90 -10.54 -11.90
N PHE A 471 20.15 -11.66 -11.23
CA PHE A 471 20.23 -11.75 -9.77
C PHE A 471 21.58 -11.26 -9.19
N ASN A 472 22.50 -10.75 -10.03
CA ASN A 472 23.82 -10.25 -9.61
C ASN A 472 23.92 -8.72 -9.67
N LYS A 473 22.90 -8.06 -10.20
CA LYS A 473 22.80 -6.60 -10.23
C LYS A 473 22.78 -6.06 -8.80
N SER A 474 23.67 -5.11 -8.53
CA SER A 474 23.87 -4.52 -7.20
C SER A 474 23.35 -3.09 -7.12
N THR A 475 23.04 -2.66 -5.91
CA THR A 475 22.79 -1.25 -5.60
C THR A 475 24.07 -0.41 -5.74
N ILE A 476 23.93 0.91 -5.58
CA ILE A 476 25.06 1.86 -5.54
C ILE A 476 26.07 1.52 -4.43
N ASP A 477 25.61 0.88 -3.35
CA ASP A 477 26.44 0.42 -2.23
C ASP A 477 27.10 -0.94 -2.47
N GLY A 478 26.93 -1.51 -3.67
CA GLY A 478 27.49 -2.81 -4.04
C GLY A 478 26.68 -4.01 -3.54
N ALA A 479 25.60 -3.80 -2.76
CA ALA A 479 24.77 -4.87 -2.24
C ALA A 479 23.99 -5.59 -3.34
N THR A 480 24.12 -6.91 -3.41
CA THR A 480 23.37 -7.81 -4.32
C THR A 480 22.13 -8.39 -3.64
N PRO A 481 21.20 -9.01 -4.40
CA PRO A 481 20.12 -9.82 -3.82
C PRO A 481 20.57 -10.86 -2.79
N VAL A 482 21.71 -11.54 -3.03
CA VAL A 482 22.30 -12.47 -2.06
C VAL A 482 22.74 -11.75 -0.79
N PHE A 483 23.45 -10.63 -0.95
CA PHE A 483 23.95 -9.86 0.18
C PHE A 483 22.79 -9.37 1.05
N ILE A 484 21.77 -8.73 0.46
CA ILE A 484 20.66 -8.16 1.21
C ILE A 484 19.74 -9.23 1.84
N ALA A 485 19.56 -10.37 1.17
CA ALA A 485 18.84 -11.50 1.76
C ALA A 485 19.56 -12.06 2.99
N THR A 486 20.90 -12.06 2.95
CA THR A 486 21.72 -12.44 4.11
C THR A 486 21.63 -11.38 5.18
N LEU A 487 21.82 -10.10 4.87
CA LEU A 487 21.69 -9.02 5.86
C LEU A 487 20.31 -9.07 6.57
N SER A 488 19.25 -9.39 5.84
CA SER A 488 17.87 -9.42 6.34
C SER A 488 17.46 -10.77 6.97
N GLY A 489 18.34 -11.78 7.01
CA GLY A 489 18.06 -13.06 7.67
C GLY A 489 17.15 -14.01 6.89
N HIS A 490 17.05 -13.85 5.58
CA HIS A 490 16.11 -14.59 4.74
C HIS A 490 16.75 -15.81 4.07
N ALA A 491 17.05 -16.85 4.86
CA ALA A 491 17.69 -18.07 4.36
C ALA A 491 16.89 -18.79 3.25
N GLU A 492 15.56 -18.68 3.23
CA GLU A 492 14.74 -19.25 2.16
C GLU A 492 14.92 -18.51 0.82
N ILE A 493 15.15 -17.20 0.84
CA ILE A 493 15.52 -16.43 -0.35
C ILE A 493 16.86 -16.95 -0.89
N LEU A 494 17.86 -17.17 -0.02
CA LEU A 494 19.13 -17.76 -0.43
C LEU A 494 18.93 -19.11 -1.11
N ARG A 495 18.08 -19.98 -0.56
CA ARG A 495 17.75 -21.28 -1.19
C ARG A 495 17.14 -21.13 -2.58
N ILE A 496 16.24 -20.17 -2.78
CA ILE A 496 15.70 -19.86 -4.11
C ILE A 496 16.83 -19.43 -5.06
N LEU A 497 17.70 -18.52 -4.62
CA LEU A 497 18.83 -18.03 -5.42
C LEU A 497 19.82 -19.16 -5.79
N THR A 498 20.05 -20.13 -4.90
CA THR A 498 20.89 -21.31 -5.24
C THR A 498 20.29 -22.17 -6.36
N GLY A 499 18.97 -22.09 -6.53
CA GLY A 499 18.21 -22.83 -7.53
C GLY A 499 18.25 -22.21 -8.93
N ILE A 500 18.68 -20.95 -9.11
CA ILE A 500 18.79 -20.36 -10.45
C ILE A 500 20.09 -20.78 -11.12
N LYS A 501 19.90 -21.53 -12.21
CA LYS A 501 20.93 -22.22 -12.95
C LYS A 501 20.65 -22.09 -14.44
N THR A 502 21.68 -22.27 -15.27
CA THR A 502 21.52 -22.49 -16.71
C THR A 502 20.76 -23.80 -16.98
N PRO A 503 20.25 -24.02 -18.20
CA PRO A 503 19.68 -25.31 -18.60
C PRO A 503 20.61 -26.50 -18.35
N ASP A 504 21.93 -26.29 -18.49
CA ASP A 504 22.97 -27.31 -18.23
C ASP A 504 23.28 -27.49 -16.73
N GLY A 505 22.55 -26.80 -15.84
CA GLY A 505 22.69 -26.92 -14.39
C GLY A 505 23.82 -26.10 -13.77
N LEU A 506 24.45 -25.19 -14.52
CA LEU A 506 25.51 -24.31 -14.00
C LEU A 506 24.90 -23.16 -13.17
N PRO A 507 25.44 -22.83 -11.98
CA PRO A 507 24.93 -21.74 -11.16
C PRO A 507 25.16 -20.39 -11.84
N LEU A 508 24.15 -19.51 -11.78
CA LEU A 508 24.19 -18.17 -12.37
C LEU A 508 24.35 -17.04 -11.34
N VAL A 509 24.04 -17.31 -10.07
CA VAL A 509 24.14 -16.31 -9.01
C VAL A 509 25.54 -16.35 -8.38
N ASP A 510 26.17 -15.17 -8.25
CA ASP A 510 27.43 -14.98 -7.56
C ASP A 510 27.20 -14.72 -6.07
N PHE A 511 27.57 -15.71 -5.25
CA PHE A 511 27.46 -15.66 -3.79
C PHE A 511 28.69 -15.03 -3.11
N ASN A 512 29.68 -14.56 -3.88
CA ASN A 512 30.95 -14.02 -3.39
C ASN A 512 31.12 -12.52 -3.63
N LYS A 513 30.19 -11.90 -4.36
CA LYS A 513 30.23 -10.48 -4.65
C LYS A 513 30.06 -9.69 -3.34
N PRO A 514 31.05 -8.86 -2.96
CA PRO A 514 30.99 -8.07 -1.74
C PRO A 514 30.23 -6.76 -1.99
N GLU A 515 29.76 -6.14 -0.91
CA GLU A 515 29.40 -4.71 -0.93
C GLU A 515 30.64 -3.81 -0.93
N ASN A 516 30.45 -2.49 -0.98
CA ASN A 516 31.52 -1.52 -1.21
C ASN A 516 32.62 -1.50 -0.13
N ASN A 517 32.34 -1.92 1.11
CA ASN A 517 33.35 -2.09 2.18
C ASN A 517 34.04 -3.47 2.15
N GLY A 518 33.80 -4.28 1.12
CA GLY A 518 34.44 -5.58 0.94
C GLY A 518 33.77 -6.72 1.71
N PHE A 519 32.69 -6.47 2.46
CA PHE A 519 31.96 -7.52 3.16
C PHE A 519 31.20 -8.39 2.16
N THR A 520 31.44 -9.69 2.23
CA THR A 520 30.70 -10.70 1.46
C THR A 520 29.45 -11.15 2.21
N PRO A 521 28.52 -11.86 1.56
CA PRO A 521 27.40 -12.51 2.24
C PRO A 521 27.85 -13.40 3.41
N VAL A 522 28.99 -14.09 3.32
CA VAL A 522 29.54 -14.89 4.43
C VAL A 522 29.88 -14.01 5.64
N HIS A 523 30.48 -12.84 5.43
CA HIS A 523 30.76 -11.93 6.56
C HIS A 523 29.47 -11.50 7.26
N MET A 524 28.44 -11.13 6.50
CA MET A 524 27.14 -10.74 7.06
C MET A 524 26.47 -11.88 7.82
N ALA A 525 26.46 -13.09 7.25
CA ALA A 525 25.89 -14.27 7.91
C ALA A 525 26.59 -14.55 9.25
N VAL A 526 27.92 -14.41 9.30
CA VAL A 526 28.69 -14.60 10.53
C VAL A 526 28.47 -13.46 11.52
N GLN A 527 28.53 -12.21 11.06
CA GLN A 527 28.41 -11.03 11.91
C GLN A 527 27.05 -10.95 12.61
N LEU A 528 25.99 -11.39 11.94
CA LEU A 528 24.61 -11.40 12.46
C LEU A 528 24.19 -12.74 13.07
N ASP A 529 25.13 -13.67 13.30
CA ASP A 529 24.90 -15.01 13.84
C ASP A 529 23.84 -15.85 13.10
N GLN A 530 23.73 -15.66 11.78
CA GLN A 530 22.73 -16.33 10.94
C GLN A 530 23.22 -17.70 10.46
N ILE A 531 23.18 -18.67 11.36
CA ILE A 531 23.64 -20.04 11.11
C ILE A 531 22.93 -20.67 9.90
N GLU A 532 21.63 -20.48 9.73
CA GLU A 532 20.90 -21.05 8.60
C GLU A 532 21.33 -20.47 7.24
N ALA A 533 21.58 -19.15 7.17
CA ALA A 533 22.14 -18.54 5.95
C ALA A 533 23.53 -19.10 5.65
N LEU A 534 24.37 -19.25 6.69
CA LEU A 534 25.71 -19.81 6.56
C LEU A 534 25.69 -21.28 6.11
N ARG A 535 24.74 -22.09 6.60
CA ARG A 535 24.52 -23.48 6.16
C ARG A 535 24.11 -23.54 4.69
N VAL A 536 23.22 -22.64 4.25
CA VAL A 536 22.85 -22.56 2.82
C VAL A 536 24.08 -22.21 1.98
N LEU A 537 24.83 -21.17 2.34
CA LEU A 537 26.06 -20.78 1.62
C LEU A 537 27.09 -21.93 1.57
N ALA A 538 27.26 -22.69 2.66
CA ALA A 538 28.17 -23.83 2.73
C ALA A 538 27.74 -25.04 1.87
N SER A 539 26.47 -25.09 1.48
CA SER A 539 25.92 -26.15 0.62
C SER A 539 26.12 -25.90 -0.87
N ILE A 540 26.54 -24.69 -1.27
CA ILE A 540 26.62 -24.29 -2.68
C ILE A 540 27.89 -24.85 -3.32
N LYS A 541 27.72 -25.92 -4.10
CA LYS A 541 28.81 -26.63 -4.76
C LYS A 541 28.59 -26.70 -6.27
N ALA A 542 29.70 -26.73 -7.02
CA ALA A 542 29.70 -27.08 -8.43
C ALA A 542 29.33 -28.56 -8.62
N PRO A 543 28.98 -28.98 -9.86
CA PRO A 543 28.66 -30.38 -10.15
C PRO A 543 29.78 -31.37 -9.80
N ASP A 544 31.04 -30.92 -9.79
CA ASP A 544 32.23 -31.69 -9.39
C ASP A 544 32.44 -31.76 -7.85
N GLY A 545 31.52 -31.18 -7.07
CA GLY A 545 31.59 -31.15 -5.60
C GLY A 545 32.40 -30.00 -5.01
N ARG A 546 33.05 -29.16 -5.85
CA ARG A 546 33.85 -28.02 -5.37
C ARG A 546 32.94 -26.94 -4.78
N LEU A 547 33.30 -26.43 -3.59
CA LEU A 547 32.61 -25.30 -2.96
C LEU A 547 32.74 -24.04 -3.83
N LEU A 548 31.62 -23.35 -4.05
CA LEU A 548 31.58 -22.14 -4.87
C LEU A 548 31.62 -20.85 -4.06
N VAL A 549 31.33 -20.93 -2.77
CA VAL A 549 31.42 -19.79 -1.85
C VAL A 549 32.79 -19.74 -1.20
N ASP A 550 33.43 -18.58 -1.26
CA ASP A 550 34.72 -18.31 -0.65
C ASP A 550 34.54 -17.79 0.79
N PHE A 551 34.72 -18.69 1.75
CA PHE A 551 34.70 -18.38 3.18
C PHE A 551 36.00 -17.73 3.69
N ASN A 552 37.00 -17.56 2.83
CA ASN A 552 38.31 -17.01 3.16
C ASN A 552 38.54 -15.60 2.61
N LYS A 553 37.59 -15.05 1.85
CA LYS A 553 37.71 -13.71 1.28
C LYS A 553 37.78 -12.67 2.41
N PRO A 554 38.81 -11.82 2.46
CA PRO A 554 38.88 -10.73 3.43
C PRO A 554 38.01 -9.53 3.01
N SER A 555 37.50 -8.78 3.97
CA SER A 555 36.93 -7.44 3.75
C SER A 555 38.02 -6.42 3.35
N ASN A 556 37.64 -5.17 3.06
CA ASN A 556 38.62 -4.12 2.75
C ASN A 556 39.58 -3.82 3.91
N ASP A 557 39.17 -4.10 5.15
CA ASP A 557 40.01 -3.97 6.35
C ASP A 557 40.87 -5.22 6.62
N GLY A 558 40.84 -6.21 5.71
CA GLY A 558 41.59 -7.46 5.86
C GLY A 558 40.94 -8.47 6.81
N ILE A 559 39.73 -8.22 7.29
CA ILE A 559 39.02 -9.12 8.22
C ILE A 559 38.47 -10.30 7.43
N MET A 560 38.84 -11.53 7.80
CA MET A 560 38.18 -12.74 7.28
C MET A 560 37.01 -13.15 8.19
N PRO A 561 35.98 -13.87 7.67
CA PRO A 561 34.82 -14.29 8.44
C PRO A 561 35.15 -15.07 9.73
N ILE A 562 36.22 -15.87 9.74
CA ILE A 562 36.65 -16.62 10.93
C ILE A 562 36.99 -15.71 12.12
N PHE A 563 37.57 -14.52 11.89
CA PHE A 563 37.88 -13.59 12.97
C PHE A 563 36.61 -12.97 13.56
N ILE A 564 35.59 -12.70 12.74
CA ILE A 564 34.27 -12.23 13.21
C ILE A 564 33.61 -13.32 14.07
N ALA A 565 33.60 -14.56 13.60
CA ALA A 565 33.01 -15.69 14.33
C ALA A 565 33.67 -15.91 15.69
N VAL A 566 35.00 -15.86 15.74
CA VAL A 566 35.76 -15.94 16.99
C VAL A 566 35.43 -14.76 17.89
N SER A 567 35.40 -13.53 17.35
CA SER A 567 35.10 -12.33 18.13
C SER A 567 33.70 -12.30 18.74
N ASN A 568 32.73 -12.91 18.06
CA ASN A 568 31.36 -13.04 18.55
C ASN A 568 31.23 -14.14 19.61
N GLY A 569 32.25 -14.99 19.79
CA GLY A 569 32.19 -16.12 20.70
C GLY A 569 31.23 -17.23 20.25
N ASN A 570 30.83 -17.26 18.97
CA ASN A 570 29.85 -18.21 18.44
C ASN A 570 30.52 -19.54 18.05
N LEU A 571 30.55 -20.49 18.98
CA LEU A 571 31.18 -21.79 18.80
C LEU A 571 30.60 -22.59 17.61
N GLU A 572 29.29 -22.50 17.36
CA GLU A 572 28.65 -23.26 16.28
C GLU A 572 29.07 -22.74 14.90
N ILE A 573 29.14 -21.42 14.73
CA ILE A 573 29.66 -20.82 13.50
C ILE A 573 31.13 -21.15 13.29
N VAL A 574 31.96 -21.10 14.35
CA VAL A 574 33.38 -21.49 14.24
C VAL A 574 33.51 -22.96 13.79
N LYS A 575 32.70 -23.88 14.34
CA LYS A 575 32.67 -25.28 13.90
C LYS A 575 32.34 -25.40 12.42
N LEU A 576 31.26 -24.73 11.97
CA LEU A 576 30.85 -24.76 10.57
C LEU A 576 31.95 -24.21 9.65
N LEU A 577 32.59 -23.10 10.02
CA LEU A 577 33.71 -22.54 9.26
C LEU A 577 34.90 -23.50 9.15
N ILE A 578 35.23 -24.22 10.23
CA ILE A 578 36.26 -25.27 10.21
C ILE A 578 35.85 -26.42 9.28
N ASP A 579 34.59 -26.86 9.34
CA ASP A 579 34.07 -27.96 8.51
C ASP A 579 34.12 -27.65 7.00
N VAL A 580 33.99 -26.37 6.61
CA VAL A 580 34.14 -25.94 5.20
C VAL A 580 35.59 -25.66 4.80
N GLY A 581 36.55 -25.84 5.72
CA GLY A 581 37.98 -25.75 5.43
C GLY A 581 38.52 -24.32 5.33
N VAL A 582 38.06 -23.39 6.18
CA VAL A 582 38.66 -22.05 6.25
C VAL A 582 40.14 -22.11 6.67
N LYS A 583 40.93 -21.13 6.22
CA LYS A 583 42.32 -20.97 6.64
C LYS A 583 42.36 -20.60 8.12
N LEU A 584 43.14 -21.34 8.90
CA LEU A 584 43.31 -21.13 10.34
C LEU A 584 44.68 -20.54 10.71
N ASP A 585 45.56 -20.37 9.72
CA ASP A 585 46.88 -19.75 9.83
C ASP A 585 46.91 -18.29 9.32
N CYS A 586 45.75 -17.76 8.92
CA CYS A 586 45.60 -16.37 8.52
C CYS A 586 45.85 -15.41 9.69
N LEU A 587 46.26 -14.18 9.40
CA LEU A 587 46.56 -13.16 10.40
C LEU A 587 45.61 -11.96 10.26
N PHE A 588 45.09 -11.51 11.40
CA PHE A 588 44.43 -10.22 11.53
C PHE A 588 45.01 -9.53 12.77
N ASP A 589 45.48 -8.29 12.60
CA ASP A 589 46.23 -7.55 13.63
C ASP A 589 47.41 -8.37 14.22
N GLY A 590 48.13 -9.08 13.34
CA GLY A 590 49.29 -9.91 13.71
C GLY A 590 48.96 -11.19 14.50
N ARG A 591 47.68 -11.53 14.67
CA ARG A 591 47.23 -12.71 15.44
C ARG A 591 46.50 -13.72 14.56
N THR A 592 46.70 -15.01 14.84
CA THR A 592 45.89 -16.09 14.25
C THR A 592 44.50 -16.16 14.91
N PRO A 593 43.49 -16.81 14.30
CA PRO A 593 42.19 -17.03 14.94
C PRO A 593 42.30 -17.68 16.32
N LEU A 594 43.23 -18.65 16.49
CA LEU A 594 43.49 -19.29 17.79
C LEU A 594 44.00 -18.27 18.84
N GLN A 595 45.00 -17.47 18.49
CA GLN A 595 45.54 -16.44 19.39
C GLN A 595 44.51 -15.36 19.71
N PHE A 596 43.63 -15.05 18.76
CA PHE A 596 42.52 -14.13 18.94
C PHE A 596 41.51 -14.68 19.96
N ALA A 597 41.12 -15.96 19.84
CA ALA A 597 40.24 -16.66 20.78
C ALA A 597 40.84 -16.75 22.19
N GLU A 598 42.13 -17.08 22.30
CA GLU A 598 42.86 -17.13 23.58
C GLU A 598 42.91 -15.74 24.24
N GLY A 599 43.18 -14.70 23.47
CA GLY A 599 43.23 -13.32 23.95
C GLY A 599 41.89 -12.78 24.44
N GLN A 600 40.77 -13.29 23.92
CA GLN A 600 39.42 -12.92 24.35
C GLN A 600 38.82 -13.87 25.41
N GLY A 601 39.55 -14.93 25.79
CA GLY A 601 39.09 -15.88 26.80
C GLY A 601 38.02 -16.86 26.32
N HIS A 602 37.86 -17.05 25.01
CA HIS A 602 36.91 -18.02 24.44
C HIS A 602 37.49 -19.45 24.48
N ILE A 603 37.51 -20.05 25.67
CA ILE A 603 38.21 -21.31 25.97
C ILE A 603 37.78 -22.48 25.06
N GLU A 604 36.48 -22.64 24.82
CA GLU A 604 35.96 -23.73 23.97
C GLU A 604 36.34 -23.54 22.50
N ILE A 605 36.27 -22.31 21.99
CA ILE A 605 36.67 -21.94 20.63
C ILE A 605 38.18 -22.13 20.45
N ALA A 606 38.99 -21.68 21.41
CA ALA A 606 40.44 -21.87 21.38
C ALA A 606 40.80 -23.37 21.39
N SER A 607 40.10 -24.17 22.19
CA SER A 607 40.30 -25.63 22.22
C SER A 607 39.95 -26.28 20.88
N LEU A 608 38.84 -25.87 20.26
CA LEU A 608 38.42 -26.34 18.94
C LEU A 608 39.42 -25.97 17.84
N LEU A 609 39.85 -24.70 17.78
CA LEU A 609 40.84 -24.21 16.81
C LEU A 609 42.21 -24.88 17.00
N ARG A 610 42.61 -25.17 18.24
CA ARG A 610 43.84 -25.90 18.54
C ARG A 610 43.78 -27.33 18.03
N ALA A 611 42.65 -28.02 18.21
CA ALA A 611 42.46 -29.36 17.66
C ALA A 611 42.54 -29.33 16.12
N ALA A 612 41.78 -28.42 15.49
CA ALA A 612 41.74 -28.30 14.02
C ALA A 612 43.08 -27.89 13.38
N THR A 613 43.99 -27.24 14.10
CA THR A 613 45.33 -26.86 13.61
C THR A 613 46.41 -27.93 13.87
N GLN A 614 46.17 -28.86 14.79
CA GLN A 614 47.09 -29.96 15.13
C GLN A 614 46.86 -31.21 14.27
N ASP A 615 45.62 -31.43 13.79
CA ASP A 615 45.28 -32.46 12.81
C ASP A 615 45.82 -32.05 11.42
N LYS A 616 47.13 -32.23 11.20
CA LYS A 616 47.81 -32.09 9.88
C LYS A 616 47.62 -33.31 8.96
N GLU A 617 46.56 -34.08 9.12
CA GLU A 617 46.11 -34.95 8.02
C GLU A 617 45.35 -34.03 7.05
N PRO A 618 45.76 -33.92 5.77
CA PRO A 618 44.98 -33.16 4.82
C PRO A 618 43.58 -33.77 4.78
N LEU A 619 42.54 -32.96 5.03
CA LEU A 619 41.12 -33.29 4.80
C LEU A 619 40.82 -33.48 3.29
N THR A 620 41.77 -34.03 2.53
CA THR A 620 41.52 -34.59 1.22
C THR A 620 40.78 -35.91 1.42
N TYR A 621 39.53 -35.96 0.95
CA TYR A 621 38.66 -37.14 0.87
C TYR A 621 37.95 -37.57 2.17
N ARG A 622 37.01 -36.74 2.63
CA ARG A 622 35.69 -37.26 3.03
C ARG A 622 34.62 -36.50 2.26
N PHE A 623 34.31 -37.00 1.07
CA PHE A 623 32.99 -37.29 0.49
C PHE A 623 33.17 -37.58 -1.00
#